data_AF-A0A822F0Z6-F1
#
_entry.id   AF-A0A822F0Z6-F1
#
_cell.length_a   1.000
_cell.length_b   1.000
_cell.length_c   1.000
_cell.angle_alpha   90.00
_cell.angle_beta   90.00
_cell.angle_gamma   90.00
#
_symmetry.space_group_name_H-M   'P 1'
#
loop_
_entity.id
_entity.type
_entity.pdbx_description
1 polymer ?
#
loop_
_entity_poly.entity_id
_entity_poly.type
_entity_poly.pdbx_seq_one_letter_code
_entity_poly.pdbx_strand_id
1 'polypeptide(L)'
;FQRLTVCTRFYQAYNDPASNCAKDGGSEDIEIAKCLHTKGVYPGKALDKKNRELFHPFPFSRHFQGALPDWLLRNAENRVQTHYNCCSDQTISFHYASPED
;
A
#
# COMPACT_ATOMS: atom_id res chain seq x y z
N PHE A 1 -25.79 11.14 -4.03
CA PHE A 1 -24.83 10.38 -3.20
C PHE A 1 -23.41 10.85 -3.54
N GLN A 2 -22.88 11.77 -2.75
CA GLN A 2 -21.61 12.44 -3.03
C GLN A 2 -20.45 11.45 -2.79
N ARG A 3 -19.77 11.02 -3.86
CA ARG A 3 -18.51 10.27 -3.76
C ARG A 3 -17.45 11.22 -3.19
N LEU A 4 -17.36 11.31 -1.87
CA LEU A 4 -16.20 11.91 -1.22
C LEU A 4 -14.99 11.01 -1.52
N THR A 5 -13.98 11.58 -2.18
CA THR A 5 -12.73 10.90 -2.51
C THR A 5 -11.91 10.66 -1.23
N VAL A 6 -10.95 9.74 -1.29
CA VAL A 6 -10.06 9.41 -0.17
C VAL A 6 -9.37 10.67 0.37
N CYS A 7 -8.88 11.56 -0.50
CA CYS A 7 -8.25 12.81 -0.10
C CYS A 7 -9.18 13.74 0.68
N THR A 8 -10.45 13.87 0.29
CA THR A 8 -11.40 14.71 1.03
C THR A 8 -11.68 14.13 2.41
N ARG A 9 -11.81 12.81 2.53
CA ARG A 9 -12.01 12.16 3.83
C ARG A 9 -10.78 12.27 4.73
N PHE A 10 -9.58 12.16 4.15
CA PHE A 10 -8.35 12.42 4.89
C PHE A 10 -8.30 13.86 5.40
N TYR A 11 -8.62 14.85 4.56
CA TYR A 11 -8.67 16.24 4.98
C TYR A 11 -9.67 16.48 6.11
N GLN A 12 -10.84 15.83 6.07
CA GLN A 12 -11.83 15.88 7.15
C GLN A 12 -11.33 15.23 8.44
N ALA A 13 -10.64 14.09 8.34
CA ALA A 13 -10.04 13.43 9.50
C ALA A 13 -8.94 14.28 10.13
N TYR A 14 -8.05 14.83 9.29
CA TYR A 14 -6.92 15.64 9.73
C TYR A 14 -7.34 16.90 10.51
N ASN A 15 -8.46 17.52 10.13
CA ASN A 15 -8.98 18.73 10.78
C ASN A 15 -9.97 18.44 11.91
N ASP A 16 -10.31 17.17 12.17
CA ASP A 16 -11.21 16.79 13.24
C ASP A 16 -10.43 16.44 14.52
N PRO A 17 -10.59 17.21 15.61
CA PRO A 17 -9.91 16.92 16.88
C PRO A 17 -10.21 15.53 17.44
N ALA A 18 -11.38 14.96 17.14
CA ALA A 18 -11.75 13.62 17.59
C ALA A 18 -11.02 12.49 16.84
N SER A 19 -10.46 12.78 15.65
CA SER A 19 -9.77 11.77 14.84
C SER A 19 -8.33 11.50 15.31
N ASN A 20 -7.75 12.40 16.12
CA ASN A 20 -6.43 12.25 16.75
C ASN A 20 -5.32 11.75 15.81
N CYS A 21 -5.24 12.32 14.60
CA CYS A 21 -4.23 11.95 13.62
C CYS A 21 -2.84 12.43 14.09
N ALA A 22 -1.94 11.49 14.41
CA ALA A 22 -0.65 11.79 15.02
C ALA A 22 0.31 12.51 14.05
N LYS A 23 1.18 13.35 14.62
CA LYS A 23 2.26 14.07 13.91
C LYS A 23 3.57 13.94 14.68
N ASP A 24 3.90 12.71 15.03
CA ASP A 24 5.03 12.36 15.90
C ASP A 24 6.33 12.07 15.13
N GLY A 25 6.29 12.12 13.79
CA GLY A 25 7.42 11.78 12.93
C GLY A 25 7.68 10.28 12.80
N GLY A 26 6.72 9.44 13.21
CA GLY A 26 6.76 8.00 13.05
C GLY A 26 6.49 7.53 11.61
N SER A 27 5.84 6.37 11.47
CA SER A 27 5.49 5.81 10.16
C SER A 27 4.26 6.51 9.57
N GLU A 28 4.50 7.45 8.67
CA GLU A 28 3.46 8.32 8.09
C GLU A 28 2.32 7.52 7.42
N ASP A 29 2.61 6.46 6.66
CA ASP A 29 1.60 5.60 6.04
C ASP A 29 0.67 4.94 7.06
N ILE A 30 1.20 4.53 8.22
CA ILE A 30 0.41 3.93 9.31
C ILE A 30 -0.52 4.98 9.92
N GLU A 31 -0.02 6.20 10.13
CA GLU A 31 -0.81 7.29 10.69
C GLU A 31 -1.87 7.80 9.71
N ILE A 32 -1.58 7.86 8.41
CA ILE A 32 -2.58 8.11 7.37
C ILE A 32 -3.68 7.05 7.42
N ALA A 33 -3.33 5.77 7.50
CA ALA A 33 -4.31 4.68 7.56
C ALA A 33 -5.20 4.79 8.80
N LYS A 34 -4.63 5.01 9.99
CA LYS A 34 -5.38 5.24 11.24
C LYS A 34 -6.32 6.44 11.13
N CYS A 35 -5.84 7.55 10.59
CA CYS A 35 -6.61 8.78 10.40
C CYS A 35 -7.80 8.54 9.46
N LEU A 36 -7.57 7.89 8.31
CA LEU A 36 -8.61 7.51 7.35
C LEU A 36 -9.65 6.55 7.94
N HIS A 37 -9.24 5.61 8.81
CA HIS A 37 -10.14 4.69 9.49
C HIS A 37 -11.18 5.42 10.35
N THR A 38 -10.84 6.57 10.96
CA THR A 38 -11.80 7.38 11.74
C THR A 38 -12.96 7.92 10.91
N LYS A 39 -12.81 7.96 9.58
CA LYS A 39 -13.84 8.37 8.61
C LYS A 39 -14.36 7.19 7.79
N GLY A 40 -14.21 5.96 8.30
CA GLY A 40 -14.71 4.74 7.66
C GLY A 40 -14.10 4.49 6.28
N VAL A 41 -12.84 4.89 6.08
CA VAL A 41 -12.06 4.55 4.89
C VAL A 41 -11.10 3.46 5.25
N TYR A 42 -11.12 2.37 4.48
CA TYR A 42 -10.28 1.20 4.67
C TYR A 42 -9.46 0.94 3.40
N PRO A 43 -8.26 0.37 3.52
CA PRO A 43 -7.47 -0.02 2.36
C PRO A 43 -8.22 -1.06 1.52
N GLY A 44 -8.21 -0.88 0.20
CA GLY A 44 -8.69 -1.86 -0.75
C GLY A 44 -7.59 -2.81 -1.19
N LYS A 45 -7.97 -3.95 -1.78
CA LYS A 45 -7.01 -4.87 -2.40
C LYS A 45 -6.61 -4.37 -3.78
N ALA A 46 -5.32 -4.09 -3.96
CA ALA A 46 -4.76 -3.70 -5.25
C ALA A 46 -4.17 -4.93 -5.96
N LEU A 47 -5.06 -5.83 -6.38
CA LEU A 47 -4.71 -7.09 -7.03
C LEU A 47 -5.20 -7.13 -8.48
N ASP A 48 -4.45 -7.82 -9.34
CA ASP A 48 -4.92 -8.17 -10.67
C ASP A 48 -5.91 -9.36 -10.66
N LYS A 49 -6.40 -9.73 -11.85
CA LYS A 49 -7.33 -10.88 -12.02
C LYS A 49 -6.73 -12.24 -11.61
N LYS A 50 -5.41 -12.34 -11.46
CA LYS A 50 -4.68 -13.54 -11.05
C LYS A 50 -4.22 -13.46 -9.58
N ASN A 51 -4.70 -12.48 -8.81
CA ASN A 51 -4.31 -12.21 -7.43
C ASN A 51 -2.81 -11.88 -7.26
N ARG A 52 -2.21 -11.19 -8.23
CA ARG A 52 -0.86 -10.60 -8.15
C ARG A 52 -0.96 -9.15 -7.70
N GLU A 53 -0.06 -8.72 -6.83
CA GLU A 53 0.01 -7.34 -6.35
C GLU A 53 0.29 -6.35 -7.50
N LEU A 54 -0.30 -5.16 -7.41
CA LEU A 54 -0.10 -4.07 -8.37
C LEU A 54 0.90 -3.02 -7.89
N PHE A 55 1.17 -2.94 -6.58
CA PHE A 55 2.13 -2.04 -5.97
C PHE A 55 3.20 -2.85 -5.24
N HIS A 56 4.47 -2.63 -5.56
CA HIS A 56 5.57 -3.44 -5.06
C HIS A 56 6.58 -2.59 -4.27
N PRO A 57 6.84 -2.88 -2.98
CA PRO A 57 7.76 -2.11 -2.15
C PRO A 57 9.25 -2.42 -2.43
N PHE A 58 9.53 -3.32 -3.36
CA PHE A 58 10.89 -3.69 -3.78
C PHE A 58 11.01 -3.69 -5.31
N PRO A 59 12.26 -3.68 -5.85
CA PRO A 59 12.50 -3.74 -7.28
C PRO A 59 11.98 -5.02 -7.90
N PHE A 60 11.68 -4.97 -9.20
CA PHE A 60 11.21 -6.13 -9.97
C PHE A 60 12.11 -7.35 -9.78
N SER A 61 13.44 -7.16 -9.82
CA SER A 61 14.44 -8.22 -9.66
C SER A 61 14.28 -9.02 -8.37
N ARG A 62 13.97 -8.36 -7.25
CA ARG A 62 13.77 -9.00 -5.93
C ARG A 62 12.50 -9.84 -5.91
N HIS A 63 11.41 -9.33 -6.48
CA HIS A 63 10.15 -10.05 -6.61
C HIS A 63 10.28 -11.26 -7.54
N PHE A 64 10.99 -11.10 -8.67
CA PHE A 64 11.26 -12.17 -9.63
C PHE A 64 12.22 -13.23 -9.08
N GLN A 65 13.20 -12.86 -8.26
CA GLN A 65 14.10 -13.84 -7.61
C GLN A 65 13.46 -14.49 -6.36
N GLY A 66 12.31 -13.98 -5.90
CA GLY A 66 11.71 -14.41 -4.64
C GLY A 66 12.51 -13.99 -3.40
N ALA A 67 13.44 -13.05 -3.54
CA ALA A 67 14.32 -12.57 -2.48
C ALA A 67 13.66 -11.45 -1.66
N LEU A 68 12.50 -11.74 -1.09
CA LEU A 68 11.71 -10.81 -0.28
C LEU A 68 11.96 -11.04 1.22
N PRO A 69 12.02 -9.98 2.04
CA PRO A 69 12.25 -10.15 3.47
C PRO A 69 11.03 -10.75 4.16
N ASP A 70 11.25 -11.60 5.16
CA ASP A 70 10.17 -12.31 5.85
C ASP A 70 9.13 -11.38 6.49
N TRP A 71 9.54 -10.18 6.92
CA TRP A 71 8.60 -9.23 7.49
C TRP A 71 7.52 -8.82 6.48
N LEU A 72 7.85 -8.71 5.19
CA LEU A 72 6.86 -8.42 4.15
C LEU A 72 5.89 -9.59 4.03
N LEU A 73 6.42 -10.81 3.97
CA LEU A 73 5.61 -12.02 3.83
C LEU A 73 4.67 -12.26 5.03
N ARG A 74 5.06 -11.81 6.23
CA ARG A 74 4.24 -11.90 7.46
C ARG A 74 3.19 -10.80 7.60
N ASN A 75 3.47 -9.59 7.10
CA ASN A 75 2.61 -8.42 7.30
C ASN A 75 1.79 -8.04 6.06
N ALA A 76 2.03 -8.69 4.91
CA ALA A 76 1.22 -8.46 3.72
C ALA A 76 -0.21 -8.97 3.93
N GLU A 77 -1.18 -8.10 3.65
CA GLU A 77 -2.62 -8.44 3.70
C GLU A 77 -2.98 -9.54 2.70
N ASN A 78 -2.34 -9.55 1.52
CA ASN A 78 -2.52 -10.60 0.53
C ASN A 78 -1.27 -11.47 0.40
N ARG A 79 -1.47 -12.68 -0.10
CA ARG A 79 -0.37 -13.60 -0.40
C ARG A 79 0.51 -13.03 -1.51
N VAL A 80 1.72 -12.63 -1.13
CA VAL A 80 2.73 -12.16 -2.07
C VAL A 80 3.12 -13.29 -3.04
N GLN A 81 2.98 -13.02 -4.34
CA GLN A 81 3.46 -13.90 -5.40
C GLN A 81 4.91 -13.56 -5.74
N THR A 82 5.70 -14.56 -6.13
CA THR A 82 7.12 -14.40 -6.49
C THR A 82 7.44 -15.16 -7.78
N HIS A 83 8.68 -15.04 -8.29
CA HIS A 83 9.13 -15.71 -9.51
C HIS A 83 8.31 -15.31 -10.74
N TYR A 84 8.06 -16.24 -11.66
CA TYR A 84 7.27 -15.99 -12.87
C TYR A 84 5.84 -15.51 -12.60
N ASN A 85 5.32 -15.73 -11.39
CA ASN A 85 4.01 -15.24 -10.97
C ASN A 85 4.07 -13.94 -10.17
N CYS A 86 5.25 -13.37 -9.93
CA CYS A 86 5.38 -12.22 -9.02
C CYS A 86 4.56 -11.01 -9.43
N CYS A 87 4.52 -10.78 -10.73
CA CYS A 87 4.35 -9.42 -11.20
C CYS A 87 3.26 -9.39 -12.27
N SER A 88 2.31 -8.49 -12.06
CA SER A 88 1.22 -8.25 -12.98
C SER A 88 1.72 -7.53 -14.24
N ASP A 89 1.19 -7.89 -15.39
CA ASP A 89 1.29 -7.09 -16.63
C ASP A 89 0.55 -5.75 -16.51
N GLN A 90 -0.23 -5.58 -15.45
CA GLN A 90 -0.91 -4.34 -15.06
C GLN A 90 -0.26 -3.69 -13.84
N THR A 91 0.99 -4.03 -13.50
CA THR A 91 1.71 -3.45 -12.36
C THR A 91 1.73 -1.92 -12.46
N ILE A 92 1.47 -1.25 -11.33
CA ILE A 92 1.41 0.21 -11.24
C ILE A 92 2.76 0.77 -10.82
N SER A 93 3.44 0.18 -9.84
CA SER A 93 4.75 0.66 -9.40
C SER A 93 5.64 -0.41 -8.76
N PHE A 94 6.94 -0.21 -8.90
CA PHE A 94 7.99 -0.85 -8.11
C PHE A 94 8.78 0.24 -7.38
N HIS A 95 9.13 0.00 -6.12
CA HIS A 95 9.96 0.91 -5.33
C HIS A 95 11.43 0.51 -5.38
N TYR A 96 12.34 1.46 -5.14
CA TYR A 96 13.80 1.29 -5.23
C TYR A 96 14.33 0.86 -6.61
N ALA A 97 13.60 1.13 -7.69
CA ALA A 97 14.11 0.91 -9.04
C ALA A 97 15.35 1.79 -9.29
N SER A 98 16.41 1.18 -9.80
CA SER A 98 17.59 1.87 -10.30
C SER A 98 17.37 2.33 -11.75
N PRO A 99 18.10 3.33 -12.26
CA PRO A 99 18.03 3.73 -13.67
C PRO A 99 18.35 2.59 -14.65
N GLU A 100 19.08 1.58 -14.21
CA GLU A 100 19.47 0.41 -15.00
C GLU A 100 18.48 -0.76 -14.95
N ASP A 101 17.52 -0.74 -14.01
CA ASP A 101 16.41 -1.72 -13.96
C ASP A 101 15.38 -1.47 -15.08
#